data_AF-A0A0J6CLT3-F1
#
_entry.id   AF-A0A0J6CLT3-F1
#
_cell.length_a   1.000
_cell.length_b   1.000
_cell.length_c   1.000
_cell.angle_alpha   90.00
_cell.angle_beta   90.00
_cell.angle_gamma   90.00
#
_symmetry.space_group_name_H-M   'P 1'
#
loop_
_entity.id
_entity.type
_entity.pdbx_description
1 polymer ?
#
loop_
_entity_poly.entity_id
_entity_poly.type
_entity_poly.pdbx_seq_one_letter_code
_entity_poly.pdbx_strand_id
1 'polypeptide(L)'
;MKLIVIDPGHGGSDPGATYQTYKEKNFNFLISSMVRDRLLSKYDVKVVLTRDSDKTISLKERTDLANALKPDFFLSIHNNAAGGSGFESYIYNGTIPKETVQLQATIHDRIANSVLKKYQVLNRGRKRANFHVLRETNMSALLIEVLFVDNASDLKLLTNPAFITDMSTSIADATAVAMNLPLKPAPPEGSLYKVIAGSFSKRELADDQLNRLIQKGFNAFVASAVVNGQTVYRVQAGAFKEMENAEALVERLNKAGFETFILIETIAPPEEPPKPEPEPDKGHPIEGSTILTAAQMNAYVRSVNPKAPALGALYLSHSKRYGISGDIAFAQAIHETNFFRFTGDVKPEQNNFAGIGATGGGAAGASFPDASTGVTAQLQHLYAYTSTKPLPEGNKLVDPRFSLVQRGSATTWQALNGKWAVPGTTYGQLILKHYERMLEFSINELVKQQGTLQSTKDNLEIEI
;
A
#
# COMPACT_ATOMS: atom_id res chain seq x y z
N MET A 1 25.30 -5.05 1.01
CA MET A 1 24.24 -4.73 1.99
C MET A 1 24.17 -5.86 2.99
N LYS A 2 24.23 -5.57 4.29
CA LYS A 2 24.22 -6.59 5.34
C LYS A 2 22.83 -7.25 5.44
N LEU A 3 22.79 -8.51 5.87
CA LEU A 3 21.58 -9.28 6.12
C LEU A 3 21.49 -9.66 7.60
N ILE A 4 20.34 -9.37 8.21
CA ILE A 4 19.99 -9.77 9.58
C ILE A 4 18.83 -10.74 9.51
N VAL A 5 18.95 -11.88 10.19
CA VAL A 5 17.80 -12.72 10.49
C VAL A 5 17.32 -12.41 11.90
N ILE A 6 16.06 -12.04 12.04
CA ILE A 6 15.41 -11.85 13.34
C ILE A 6 14.49 -13.05 13.58
N ASP A 7 14.57 -13.60 14.78
CA ASP A 7 13.81 -14.76 15.19
C ASP A 7 12.80 -14.37 16.27
N PRO A 8 11.51 -14.17 15.91
CA PRO A 8 10.48 -14.01 16.91
C PRO A 8 10.25 -15.37 17.60
N GLY A 9 10.63 -15.47 18.87
CA GLY A 9 10.52 -16.69 19.66
C GLY A 9 9.11 -17.30 19.64
N HIS A 10 9.02 -18.63 19.76
CA HIS A 10 7.77 -19.40 19.78
C HIS A 10 6.91 -19.22 18.52
N GLY A 11 5.62 -19.57 18.55
CA GLY A 11 4.68 -19.38 17.42
C GLY A 11 3.75 -20.57 17.21
N GLY A 12 2.55 -20.30 16.68
CA GLY A 12 1.53 -21.30 16.40
C GLY A 12 1.11 -22.05 17.68
N SER A 13 1.32 -23.36 17.68
CA SER A 13 0.99 -24.26 18.79
C SER A 13 1.86 -24.07 20.02
N ASP A 14 3.02 -23.42 19.90
CA ASP A 14 3.90 -23.09 21.02
C ASP A 14 3.62 -21.64 21.46
N PRO A 15 2.95 -21.42 22.60
CA PRO A 15 2.65 -20.07 23.09
C PRO A 15 3.86 -19.39 23.76
N GLY A 16 4.93 -20.13 24.06
CA GLY A 16 5.94 -19.72 25.03
C GLY A 16 5.37 -19.60 26.45
N ALA A 17 5.97 -18.74 27.26
CA ALA A 17 5.42 -18.42 28.56
C ALA A 17 4.00 -17.87 28.48
N THR A 18 3.15 -18.28 29.42
CA THR A 18 1.76 -17.81 29.52
C THR A 18 1.49 -17.26 30.90
N TYR A 19 0.84 -16.10 30.96
CA TYR A 19 0.36 -15.53 32.22
C TYR A 19 -0.99 -14.86 31.98
N GLN A 20 -2.02 -15.32 32.70
CA GLN A 20 -3.41 -14.95 32.43
C GLN A 20 -3.77 -15.21 30.96
N THR A 21 -4.25 -14.22 30.23
CA THR A 21 -4.57 -14.32 28.80
C THR A 21 -3.39 -14.00 27.89
N TYR A 22 -2.24 -13.59 28.44
CA TYR A 22 -1.06 -13.17 27.68
C TYR A 22 -0.18 -14.36 27.32
N LYS A 23 0.37 -14.33 26.10
CA LYS A 23 1.24 -15.35 25.54
C LYS A 23 2.50 -14.68 25.02
N GLU A 24 3.66 -15.21 25.41
CA GLU A 24 4.98 -14.70 25.05
C GLU A 24 5.14 -14.52 23.53
N LYS A 25 4.68 -15.50 22.74
CA LYS A 25 4.78 -15.48 21.28
C LYS A 25 4.22 -14.21 20.63
N ASN A 26 3.22 -13.58 21.25
CA ASN A 26 2.59 -12.36 20.76
C ASN A 26 3.50 -11.15 20.98
N PHE A 27 4.09 -11.02 22.17
CA PHE A 27 5.06 -9.96 22.46
C PHE A 27 6.32 -10.13 21.62
N ASN A 28 6.82 -11.35 21.48
CA ASN A 28 7.99 -11.66 20.66
C ASN A 28 7.75 -11.24 19.20
N PHE A 29 6.58 -11.59 18.65
CA PHE A 29 6.23 -11.22 17.28
C PHE A 29 6.10 -9.70 17.08
N LEU A 30 5.40 -9.03 18.01
CA LEU A 30 5.20 -7.59 17.99
C LEU A 30 6.55 -6.85 18.01
N ILE A 31 7.40 -7.15 19.00
CA ILE A 31 8.70 -6.50 19.17
C ILE A 31 9.60 -6.80 17.96
N SER A 32 9.70 -8.06 17.52
CA SER A 32 10.52 -8.41 16.34
C SER A 32 10.06 -7.71 15.07
N SER A 33 8.75 -7.57 14.86
CA SER A 33 8.20 -6.86 13.70
C SER A 33 8.56 -5.38 13.74
N MET A 34 8.42 -4.73 14.89
CA MET A 34 8.80 -3.33 15.06
C MET A 34 10.31 -3.10 14.92
N VAL A 35 11.14 -4.04 15.42
CA VAL A 35 12.61 -4.00 15.22
C VAL A 35 12.95 -4.11 13.74
N ARG A 36 12.37 -5.09 13.02
CA ARG A 36 12.54 -5.23 11.56
C ARG A 36 12.18 -3.92 10.86
N ASP A 37 11.03 -3.36 11.18
CA ASP A 37 10.50 -2.19 10.49
C ASP A 37 11.32 -0.92 10.76
N ARG A 38 11.83 -0.77 11.99
CA ARG A 38 12.78 0.31 12.31
C ARG A 38 14.11 0.14 11.55
N LEU A 39 14.64 -1.08 11.48
CA LEU A 39 15.85 -1.36 10.72
C LEU A 39 15.65 -1.04 9.23
N LEU A 40 14.57 -1.53 8.65
CA LEU A 40 14.24 -1.33 7.23
C LEU A 40 13.88 0.13 6.90
N SER A 41 13.35 0.92 7.83
CA SER A 41 13.02 2.32 7.56
C SER A 41 14.24 3.24 7.62
N LYS A 42 15.23 2.94 8.47
CA LYS A 42 16.34 3.87 8.78
C LYS A 42 17.71 3.45 8.24
N TYR A 43 17.94 2.16 8.01
CA TYR A 43 19.27 1.63 7.68
C TYR A 43 19.27 0.88 6.34
N ASP A 44 20.40 0.94 5.61
CA ASP A 44 20.58 0.17 4.38
C ASP A 44 20.97 -1.28 4.70
N VAL A 45 19.95 -2.08 4.99
CA VAL A 45 20.05 -3.45 5.51
C VAL A 45 18.91 -4.32 4.98
N LYS A 46 19.19 -5.61 4.78
CA LYS A 46 18.16 -6.64 4.54
C LYS A 46 17.78 -7.28 5.87
N VAL A 47 16.48 -7.49 6.08
CA VAL A 47 15.98 -8.20 7.27
C VAL A 47 15.03 -9.31 6.86
N VAL A 48 15.22 -10.50 7.42
CA VAL A 48 14.33 -11.65 7.25
C VAL A 48 13.86 -12.13 8.62
N LEU A 49 12.56 -12.40 8.77
CA LEU A 49 12.04 -13.03 9.97
C LEU A 49 12.00 -14.55 9.81
N THR A 50 12.29 -15.31 10.86
CA THR A 50 12.05 -16.77 10.85
C THR A 50 10.56 -17.11 10.76
N ARG A 51 9.69 -16.22 11.28
CA ARG A 51 8.26 -16.23 11.04
C ARG A 51 7.69 -14.82 10.89
N ASP A 52 6.73 -14.69 9.98
CA ASP A 52 6.03 -13.47 9.59
C ASP A 52 4.54 -13.50 9.96
N SER A 53 4.13 -14.52 10.70
CA SER A 53 2.77 -14.76 11.19
C SER A 53 2.81 -15.65 12.44
N ASP A 54 1.65 -15.87 13.05
CA ASP A 54 1.51 -16.84 14.15
C ASP A 54 1.48 -18.29 13.62
N LYS A 55 2.65 -18.77 13.17
CA LYS A 55 2.86 -20.12 12.66
C LYS A 55 3.82 -20.92 13.54
N THR A 56 3.59 -22.23 13.64
CA THR A 56 4.53 -23.14 14.31
C THR A 56 5.80 -23.24 13.47
N ILE A 57 6.95 -23.05 14.10
CA ILE A 57 8.27 -23.28 13.52
C ILE A 57 9.21 -23.82 14.60
N SER A 58 9.79 -24.99 14.33
CA SER A 58 10.68 -25.69 15.24
C SER A 58 12.03 -24.96 15.39
N LEU A 59 12.74 -25.26 16.48
CA LEU A 59 14.09 -24.71 16.70
C LEU A 59 15.05 -25.06 15.55
N LYS A 60 14.94 -26.27 14.99
CA LYS A 60 15.74 -26.72 13.85
C LYS A 60 15.44 -25.92 12.59
N GLU A 61 14.17 -25.70 12.26
CA GLU A 61 13.78 -24.92 11.08
C GLU A 61 14.28 -23.46 11.16
N ARG A 62 14.28 -22.86 12.35
CA ARG A 62 14.84 -21.50 12.57
C ARG A 62 16.33 -21.46 12.21
N THR A 63 17.10 -22.43 12.72
CA THR A 63 18.55 -22.51 12.47
C THR A 63 18.86 -22.92 11.04
N ASP A 64 18.10 -23.84 10.46
CA ASP A 64 18.25 -24.25 9.06
C ASP A 64 18.03 -23.06 8.12
N LEU A 65 16.98 -22.27 8.35
CA LEU A 65 16.69 -21.06 7.58
C LEU A 65 17.84 -20.05 7.70
N ALA A 66 18.27 -19.74 8.92
CA ALA A 66 19.37 -18.81 9.14
C ALA A 66 20.65 -19.30 8.45
N ASN A 67 21.02 -20.57 8.61
CA ASN A 67 22.21 -21.15 8.01
C ASN A 67 22.16 -21.17 6.49
N ALA A 68 20.99 -21.41 5.88
CA ALA A 68 20.80 -21.37 4.44
C ALA A 68 20.99 -19.95 3.88
N LEU A 69 20.49 -18.93 4.58
CA LEU A 69 20.58 -17.53 4.17
C LEU A 69 21.95 -16.91 4.40
N LYS A 70 22.77 -17.50 5.30
CA LYS A 70 24.09 -16.99 5.69
C LYS A 70 24.08 -15.49 6.07
N PRO A 71 23.19 -15.05 6.98
CA PRO A 71 23.15 -13.66 7.42
C PRO A 71 24.44 -13.26 8.15
N ASP A 72 24.70 -11.95 8.18
CA ASP A 72 25.79 -11.37 8.97
C ASP A 72 25.51 -11.46 10.48
N PHE A 73 24.23 -11.52 10.87
CA PHE A 73 23.82 -11.59 12.27
C PHE A 73 22.45 -12.26 12.45
N PHE A 74 22.32 -13.00 13.55
CA PHE A 74 21.06 -13.61 13.99
C PHE A 74 20.64 -13.03 15.35
N LEU A 75 19.41 -12.50 15.43
CA LEU A 75 18.85 -11.91 16.64
C LEU A 75 17.53 -12.60 17.01
N SER A 76 17.54 -13.39 18.08
CA SER A 76 16.33 -13.99 18.65
C SER A 76 15.75 -13.10 19.76
N ILE A 77 14.44 -12.89 19.75
CA ILE A 77 13.73 -12.02 20.69
C ILE A 77 12.67 -12.83 21.44
N HIS A 78 12.81 -12.85 22.76
CA HIS A 78 12.00 -13.57 23.71
C HIS A 78 11.53 -12.68 24.87
N ASN A 79 10.60 -13.21 25.67
CA ASN A 79 10.25 -12.67 26.98
C ASN A 79 10.26 -13.81 28.00
N ASN A 80 10.87 -13.59 29.15
CA ASN A 80 11.15 -14.62 30.12
C ASN A 80 9.92 -14.93 31.01
N ALA A 81 10.07 -15.91 31.90
CA ALA A 81 9.15 -16.24 32.97
C ALA A 81 9.91 -16.86 34.17
N ALA A 82 9.20 -17.57 35.05
CA ALA A 82 9.72 -18.21 36.26
C ALA A 82 10.03 -17.24 37.42
N GLY A 83 9.19 -16.21 37.59
CA GLY A 83 9.15 -15.37 38.78
C GLY A 83 10.24 -14.30 38.90
N GLY A 84 10.96 -14.00 37.81
CA GLY A 84 11.93 -12.90 37.76
C GLY A 84 11.34 -11.57 37.31
N SER A 85 12.21 -10.58 37.09
CA SER A 85 11.90 -9.33 36.37
C SER A 85 13.16 -8.76 35.74
N GLY A 86 12.99 -7.99 34.66
CA GLY A 86 14.06 -7.24 34.01
C GLY A 86 14.55 -7.81 32.66
N PHE A 87 15.53 -7.13 32.08
CA PHE A 87 16.11 -7.41 30.77
C PHE A 87 17.41 -8.20 30.88
N GLU A 88 17.62 -9.16 29.98
CA GLU A 88 18.88 -9.89 29.82
C GLU A 88 19.16 -10.27 28.38
N SER A 89 20.42 -10.63 28.11
CA SER A 89 20.82 -11.08 26.78
C SER A 89 21.76 -12.28 26.87
N TYR A 90 21.70 -13.17 25.90
CA TYR A 90 22.39 -14.45 25.86
C TYR A 90 23.15 -14.64 24.55
N ILE A 91 24.39 -15.13 24.66
CA ILE A 91 25.15 -15.73 23.56
C ILE A 91 25.45 -17.19 23.91
N TYR A 92 25.91 -17.98 22.94
CA TYR A 92 26.24 -19.38 23.21
C TYR A 92 27.33 -19.53 24.28
N ASN A 93 27.18 -20.51 25.17
CA ASN A 93 28.13 -20.78 26.25
C ASN A 93 29.34 -21.64 25.84
N GLY A 94 29.37 -22.17 24.61
CA GLY A 94 30.55 -22.82 24.05
C GLY A 94 31.50 -21.85 23.33
N THR A 95 32.26 -22.38 22.37
CA THR A 95 33.20 -21.62 21.55
C THR A 95 32.46 -20.70 20.58
N ILE A 96 32.79 -19.41 20.61
CA ILE A 96 32.19 -18.38 19.76
C ILE A 96 33.24 -17.36 19.30
N PRO A 97 33.03 -16.67 18.17
CA PRO A 97 33.87 -15.55 17.74
C PRO A 97 33.90 -14.42 18.77
N LYS A 98 35.02 -13.69 18.85
CA LYS A 98 35.14 -12.45 19.65
C LYS A 98 34.12 -11.40 19.21
N GLU A 99 33.78 -11.38 17.92
CA GLU A 99 32.76 -10.50 17.35
C GLU A 99 31.39 -10.70 18.00
N THR A 100 30.97 -11.94 18.27
CA THR A 100 29.70 -12.23 18.94
C THR A 100 29.64 -11.63 20.35
N VAL A 101 30.77 -11.66 21.07
CA VAL A 101 30.88 -11.02 22.39
C VAL A 101 30.77 -9.49 22.28
N GLN A 102 31.41 -8.89 21.27
CA GLN A 102 31.36 -7.44 21.04
C GLN A 102 29.96 -6.96 20.62
N LEU A 103 29.27 -7.75 19.78
CA LEU A 103 27.89 -7.48 19.36
C LEU A 103 26.95 -7.52 20.56
N GLN A 104 27.02 -8.58 21.38
CA GLN A 104 26.25 -8.65 22.64
C GLN A 104 26.52 -7.45 23.53
N ALA A 105 27.81 -7.12 23.74
CA ALA A 105 28.20 -6.02 24.60
C ALA A 105 27.59 -4.69 24.14
N THR A 106 27.72 -4.39 22.86
CA THR A 106 27.26 -3.14 22.26
C THR A 106 25.73 -3.04 22.26
N ILE A 107 25.03 -4.11 21.88
CA ILE A 107 23.57 -4.14 21.85
C ILE A 107 23.00 -3.99 23.26
N HIS A 108 23.47 -4.82 24.19
CA HIS A 108 23.01 -4.82 25.57
C HIS A 108 23.27 -3.48 26.25
N ASP A 109 24.49 -2.94 26.17
CA ASP A 109 24.84 -1.71 26.89
C ASP A 109 24.09 -0.49 26.34
N ARG A 110 23.79 -0.46 25.04
CA ARG A 110 22.98 0.61 24.46
C ARG A 110 21.54 0.55 24.95
N ILE A 111 20.91 -0.62 24.94
CA ILE A 111 19.55 -0.82 25.48
C ILE A 111 19.52 -0.46 26.97
N ALA A 112 20.52 -0.91 27.74
CA ALA A 112 20.63 -0.63 29.15
C ALA A 112 20.78 0.86 29.47
N ASN A 113 21.55 1.59 28.66
CA ASN A 113 21.77 3.01 28.85
C ASN A 113 20.66 3.90 28.28
N SER A 114 19.67 3.35 27.57
CA SER A 114 18.54 4.07 27.01
C SER A 114 17.22 3.69 27.69
N VAL A 115 16.53 2.68 27.16
CA VAL A 115 15.15 2.34 27.51
C VAL A 115 15.05 1.72 28.89
N LEU A 116 16.04 0.92 29.33
CA LEU A 116 15.98 0.35 30.67
C LEU A 116 16.03 1.44 31.75
N LYS A 117 16.90 2.45 31.60
CA LYS A 117 16.95 3.61 32.50
C LYS A 117 15.64 4.40 32.46
N LYS A 118 15.11 4.69 31.27
CA LYS A 118 13.86 5.46 31.10
C LYS A 118 12.68 4.82 31.82
N TYR A 119 12.57 3.50 31.77
CA TYR A 119 11.44 2.75 32.34
C TYR A 119 11.76 2.06 33.67
N GLN A 120 12.94 2.31 34.24
CA GLN A 120 13.41 1.70 35.49
C GLN A 120 13.38 0.16 35.46
N VAL A 121 13.68 -0.42 34.29
CA VAL A 121 13.78 -1.87 34.11
C VAL A 121 15.09 -2.36 34.72
N LEU A 122 15.01 -3.43 35.51
CA LEU A 122 16.19 -4.09 36.07
C LEU A 122 17.07 -4.65 34.95
N ASN A 123 18.32 -4.21 34.88
CA ASN A 123 19.32 -4.83 34.01
C ASN A 123 19.91 -6.07 34.69
N ARG A 124 19.61 -7.26 34.16
CA ARG A 124 20.10 -8.56 34.67
C ARG A 124 21.39 -9.02 33.98
N GLY A 125 21.92 -8.21 33.08
CA GLY A 125 23.25 -8.37 32.51
C GLY A 125 23.33 -9.27 31.28
N ARG A 126 24.56 -9.39 30.78
CA ARG A 126 24.95 -10.24 29.66
C ARG A 126 25.29 -11.62 30.17
N LYS A 127 24.69 -12.63 29.57
CA LYS A 127 24.77 -14.02 29.99
C LYS A 127 25.19 -14.91 28.83
N ARG A 128 25.49 -16.17 29.16
CA ARG A 128 25.73 -17.24 28.20
C ARG A 128 24.85 -18.43 28.53
N ALA A 129 24.27 -19.07 27.51
CA ALA A 129 23.41 -20.25 27.66
C ALA A 129 23.52 -21.19 26.46
N ASN A 130 23.08 -22.44 26.64
CA ASN A 130 23.09 -23.47 25.60
C ASN A 130 21.78 -23.51 24.78
N PHE A 131 21.28 -22.35 24.36
CA PHE A 131 20.05 -22.29 23.56
C PHE A 131 20.30 -22.80 22.15
N HIS A 132 19.38 -23.62 21.63
CA HIS A 132 19.50 -24.26 20.31
C HIS A 132 19.79 -23.24 19.21
N VAL A 133 19.03 -22.15 19.15
CA VAL A 133 19.19 -21.12 18.12
C VAL A 133 20.50 -20.33 18.23
N LEU A 134 21.20 -20.39 19.36
CA LEU A 134 22.53 -19.79 19.51
C LEU A 134 23.65 -20.78 19.19
N ARG A 135 23.42 -22.07 19.47
CA ARG A 135 24.40 -23.14 19.27
C ARG A 135 24.47 -23.61 17.82
N GLU A 136 23.32 -23.74 17.15
CA GLU A 136 23.22 -24.40 15.84
C GLU A 136 23.23 -23.40 14.66
N THR A 137 23.32 -22.10 14.91
CA THR A 137 23.56 -21.09 13.88
C THR A 137 25.04 -20.93 13.58
N ASN A 138 25.38 -20.78 12.30
CA ASN A 138 26.77 -20.67 11.82
C ASN A 138 27.34 -19.24 11.82
N MET A 139 26.54 -18.24 12.20
CA MET A 139 26.93 -16.82 12.27
C MET A 139 26.87 -16.31 13.70
N SER A 140 27.31 -15.06 13.93
CA SER A 140 27.14 -14.41 15.23
C SER A 140 25.65 -14.34 15.61
N ALA A 141 25.31 -14.85 16.79
CA ALA A 141 23.94 -14.96 17.26
C ALA A 141 23.78 -14.35 18.66
N LEU A 142 22.66 -13.65 18.88
CA LEU A 142 22.25 -13.06 20.15
C LEU A 142 20.79 -13.42 20.41
N LEU A 143 20.47 -13.80 21.64
CA LEU A 143 19.10 -13.89 22.13
C LEU A 143 18.90 -12.81 23.19
N ILE A 144 17.78 -12.10 23.16
CA ILE A 144 17.39 -11.17 24.20
C ILE A 144 16.10 -11.64 24.87
N GLU A 145 16.08 -11.55 26.19
CA GLU A 145 14.86 -11.67 26.99
C GLU A 145 14.46 -10.27 27.40
N VAL A 146 13.37 -9.76 26.82
CA VAL A 146 13.03 -8.34 26.94
C VAL A 146 12.57 -8.02 28.37
N LEU A 147 11.60 -8.77 28.88
CA LEU A 147 11.03 -8.69 30.23
C LEU A 147 10.41 -10.04 30.64
N PHE A 148 9.82 -10.13 31.84
CA PHE A 148 9.16 -11.34 32.34
C PHE A 148 7.62 -11.27 32.18
N VAL A 149 7.03 -12.20 31.43
CA VAL A 149 5.59 -12.25 31.14
C VAL A 149 4.75 -12.53 32.40
N ASP A 150 5.30 -13.29 33.35
CA ASP A 150 4.64 -13.68 34.60
C ASP A 150 4.85 -12.70 35.76
N ASN A 151 5.53 -11.58 35.52
CA ASN A 151 5.75 -10.54 36.50
C ASN A 151 4.81 -9.34 36.26
N ALA A 152 4.05 -8.95 37.29
CA ALA A 152 3.02 -7.92 37.14
C ALA A 152 3.55 -6.53 36.74
N SER A 153 4.77 -6.17 37.17
CA SER A 153 5.38 -4.87 36.83
C SER A 153 5.92 -4.89 35.39
N ASP A 154 6.57 -5.97 34.99
CA ASP A 154 7.07 -6.17 33.64
C ASP A 154 5.90 -6.29 32.64
N LEU A 155 4.84 -7.02 32.98
CA LEU A 155 3.64 -7.13 32.15
C LEU A 155 2.96 -5.78 31.91
N LYS A 156 2.94 -4.89 32.91
CA LYS A 156 2.46 -3.51 32.72
C LYS A 156 3.28 -2.75 31.67
N LEU A 157 4.58 -3.01 31.57
CA LEU A 157 5.43 -2.44 30.53
C LEU A 157 5.19 -3.15 29.18
N LEU A 158 5.11 -4.48 29.15
CA LEU A 158 4.84 -5.24 27.91
C LEU A 158 3.49 -4.90 27.27
N THR A 159 2.51 -4.48 28.07
CA THR A 159 1.21 -4.01 27.60
C THR A 159 1.15 -2.49 27.38
N ASN A 160 2.24 -1.77 27.64
CA ASN A 160 2.35 -0.32 27.42
C ASN A 160 2.89 -0.05 25.99
N PRO A 161 2.09 0.55 25.09
CA PRO A 161 2.52 0.80 23.71
C PRO A 161 3.76 1.71 23.59
N ALA A 162 3.93 2.67 24.51
CA ALA A 162 5.10 3.55 24.50
C ALA A 162 6.38 2.78 24.84
N PHE A 163 6.32 1.89 25.85
CA PHE A 163 7.44 1.03 26.21
C PHE A 163 7.82 0.11 25.05
N ILE A 164 6.84 -0.55 24.43
CA ILE A 164 7.09 -1.45 23.29
C ILE A 164 7.74 -0.70 22.12
N THR A 165 7.28 0.53 21.83
CA THR A 165 7.85 1.37 20.77
C THR A 165 9.30 1.76 21.08
N ASP A 166 9.56 2.24 22.29
CA ASP A 166 10.90 2.65 22.72
C ASP A 166 11.88 1.47 22.81
N MET A 167 11.42 0.34 23.32
CA MET A 167 12.21 -0.89 23.43
C MET A 167 12.58 -1.41 22.03
N SER A 168 11.61 -1.52 21.13
CA SER A 168 11.84 -1.97 19.76
C SER A 168 12.78 -1.02 19.00
N THR A 169 12.59 0.29 19.16
CA THR A 169 13.50 1.31 18.59
C THR A 169 14.90 1.16 19.15
N SER A 170 15.04 0.96 20.46
CA SER A 170 16.33 0.79 21.10
C SER A 170 17.04 -0.48 20.65
N ILE A 171 16.32 -1.60 20.49
CA ILE A 171 16.89 -2.87 20.00
C ILE A 171 17.39 -2.69 18.56
N ALA A 172 16.59 -2.07 17.69
CA ALA A 172 16.95 -1.82 16.29
C ALA A 172 18.16 -0.90 16.16
N ASP A 173 18.13 0.28 16.79
CA ASP A 173 19.21 1.27 16.69
C ASP A 173 20.50 0.74 17.37
N ALA A 174 20.39 -0.05 18.45
CA ALA A 174 21.54 -0.72 19.08
C ALA A 174 22.15 -1.80 18.18
N THR A 175 21.32 -2.62 17.54
CA THR A 175 21.75 -3.62 16.55
C THR A 175 22.44 -2.96 15.37
N ALA A 176 21.87 -1.86 14.87
CA ALA A 176 22.43 -1.10 13.77
C ALA A 176 23.82 -0.55 14.09
N VAL A 177 24.01 0.01 15.29
CA VAL A 177 25.34 0.46 15.70
C VAL A 177 26.32 -0.70 15.88
N ALA A 178 25.89 -1.78 16.53
CA ALA A 178 26.76 -2.95 16.76
C ALA A 178 27.25 -3.56 15.44
N MET A 179 26.39 -3.57 14.43
CA MET A 179 26.72 -4.06 13.09
C MET A 179 27.28 -2.99 12.16
N ASN A 180 27.51 -1.76 12.63
CA ASN A 180 27.96 -0.63 11.80
C ASN A 180 27.12 -0.49 10.51
N LEU A 181 25.79 -0.52 10.64
CA LEU A 181 24.89 -0.40 9.51
C LEU A 181 24.91 1.04 8.98
N PRO A 182 25.09 1.23 7.66
CA PRO A 182 24.91 2.55 7.06
C PRO A 182 23.46 3.00 7.24
N LEU A 183 23.27 4.28 7.56
CA LEU A 183 21.96 4.90 7.41
C LEU A 183 21.52 4.76 5.96
N LYS A 184 20.22 4.62 5.74
CA LYS A 184 19.70 4.85 4.39
C LYS A 184 20.10 6.26 3.96
N PRO A 185 20.47 6.46 2.69
CA PRO A 185 20.51 7.79 2.12
C PRO A 185 19.21 8.51 2.48
N ALA A 186 19.29 9.82 2.75
CA ALA A 186 18.09 10.62 2.90
C ALA A 186 17.16 10.32 1.72
N PRO A 187 15.86 10.10 1.98
CA PRO A 187 14.91 9.92 0.89
C PRO A 187 15.06 11.09 -0.09
N PRO A 188 14.98 10.88 -1.42
CA PRO A 188 14.96 11.97 -2.37
C PRO A 188 13.94 13.04 -1.96
N GLU A 189 14.25 14.30 -2.25
CA GLU A 189 13.35 15.41 -1.94
C GLU A 189 11.96 15.14 -2.54
N GLY A 190 10.92 15.26 -1.72
CA GLY A 190 9.54 14.91 -2.10
C GLY A 190 9.08 13.50 -1.72
N SER A 191 9.93 12.64 -1.15
CA SER A 191 9.52 11.33 -0.63
C SER A 191 8.40 11.41 0.41
N LEU A 192 7.58 10.35 0.49
CA LEU A 192 6.49 10.23 1.45
C LEU A 192 6.76 9.13 2.49
N TYR A 193 6.50 9.46 3.76
CA TYR A 193 6.46 8.54 4.88
C TYR A 193 5.05 7.95 5.02
N LYS A 194 4.85 6.75 4.48
CA LYS A 194 3.57 6.00 4.53
C LYS A 194 3.45 5.22 5.83
N VAL A 195 2.40 5.47 6.59
CA VAL A 195 2.09 4.72 7.81
C VAL A 195 1.27 3.49 7.46
N ILE A 196 1.85 2.31 7.66
CA ILE A 196 1.26 1.00 7.38
C ILE A 196 0.83 0.35 8.70
N ALA A 197 -0.45 0.04 8.82
CA ALA A 197 -1.10 -0.60 9.96
C ALA A 197 -1.42 -2.08 9.70
N GLY A 198 -0.43 -2.82 9.18
CA GLY A 198 -0.51 -4.25 8.88
C GLY A 198 -0.13 -4.58 7.44
N SER A 199 0.45 -5.77 7.23
CA SER A 199 0.78 -6.34 5.92
C SER A 199 0.39 -7.81 5.91
N PHE A 200 -0.42 -8.21 4.92
CA PHE A 200 -1.05 -9.53 4.90
C PHE A 200 -0.82 -10.22 3.57
N SER A 201 -0.60 -11.54 3.58
CA SER A 201 -0.51 -12.33 2.35
C SER A 201 -1.87 -12.57 1.69
N LYS A 202 -2.96 -12.42 2.46
CA LYS A 202 -4.35 -12.56 1.98
C LYS A 202 -5.08 -11.23 2.10
N ARG A 203 -5.87 -10.89 1.07
CA ARG A 203 -6.65 -9.67 0.98
C ARG A 203 -7.68 -9.55 2.11
N GLU A 204 -8.38 -10.64 2.39
CA GLU A 204 -9.40 -10.73 3.44
C GLU A 204 -8.89 -10.26 4.82
N LEU A 205 -7.69 -10.70 5.22
CA LEU A 205 -7.08 -10.27 6.48
C LEU A 205 -6.73 -8.78 6.51
N ALA A 206 -6.37 -8.20 5.36
CA ALA A 206 -6.13 -6.77 5.23
C ALA A 206 -7.43 -5.97 5.30
N ASP A 207 -8.51 -6.49 4.72
CA ASP A 207 -9.83 -5.87 4.77
C ASP A 207 -10.41 -5.93 6.21
N ASP A 208 -10.19 -7.03 6.95
CA ASP A 208 -10.55 -7.13 8.38
C ASP A 208 -9.82 -6.10 9.24
N GLN A 209 -8.51 -5.96 9.02
CA GLN A 209 -7.69 -4.97 9.70
C GLN A 209 -8.11 -3.54 9.34
N LEU A 210 -8.44 -3.27 8.07
CA LEU A 210 -9.02 -2.00 7.61
C LEU A 210 -10.33 -1.69 8.34
N ASN A 211 -11.25 -2.66 8.43
CA ASN A 211 -12.52 -2.49 9.12
C ASN A 211 -12.33 -2.15 10.60
N ARG A 212 -11.38 -2.83 11.28
CA ARG A 212 -11.03 -2.51 12.67
C ARG A 212 -10.50 -1.08 12.83
N LEU A 213 -9.68 -0.60 11.89
CA LEU A 213 -9.16 0.77 11.88
C LEU A 213 -10.28 1.79 11.72
N ILE A 214 -11.18 1.58 10.75
CA ILE A 214 -12.33 2.46 10.49
C ILE A 214 -13.25 2.51 11.71
N GLN A 215 -13.54 1.36 12.35
CA GLN A 215 -14.35 1.29 13.57
C GLN A 215 -13.74 2.10 14.73
N LYS A 216 -12.41 2.21 14.79
CA LYS A 216 -11.69 3.03 15.77
C LYS A 216 -11.47 4.48 15.31
N GLY A 217 -12.09 4.89 14.21
CA GLY A 217 -12.06 6.26 13.70
C GLY A 217 -10.80 6.63 12.92
N PHE A 218 -10.03 5.65 12.45
CA PHE A 218 -8.87 5.90 11.59
C PHE A 218 -9.24 5.76 10.12
N ASN A 219 -8.82 6.74 9.32
CA ASN A 219 -8.86 6.61 7.87
C ASN A 219 -7.72 5.69 7.43
N ALA A 220 -8.03 4.67 6.63
CA ALA A 220 -7.06 3.78 6.05
C ALA A 220 -7.57 3.18 4.74
N PHE A 221 -6.70 2.52 3.99
CA PHE A 221 -7.06 1.74 2.80
C PHE A 221 -6.10 0.58 2.59
N VAL A 222 -6.52 -0.44 1.84
CA VAL A 222 -5.64 -1.55 1.47
C VAL A 222 -4.94 -1.26 0.14
N ALA A 223 -3.61 -1.28 0.16
CA ALA A 223 -2.73 -1.20 -1.00
C ALA A 223 -2.03 -2.54 -1.24
N SER A 224 -1.99 -3.02 -2.47
CA SER A 224 -1.14 -4.17 -2.83
C SER A 224 0.30 -3.72 -3.06
N ALA A 225 1.26 -4.51 -2.61
CA ALA A 225 2.68 -4.36 -2.88
C ALA A 225 3.32 -5.72 -3.18
N VAL A 226 4.46 -5.73 -3.85
CA VAL A 226 5.26 -6.95 -4.02
C VAL A 226 6.45 -6.87 -3.07
N VAL A 227 6.60 -7.89 -2.22
CA VAL A 227 7.72 -8.02 -1.28
C VAL A 227 8.35 -9.38 -1.51
N ASN A 228 9.64 -9.41 -1.86
CA ASN A 228 10.38 -10.64 -2.18
C ASN A 228 9.69 -11.52 -3.23
N GLY A 229 9.07 -10.90 -4.25
CA GLY A 229 8.37 -11.61 -5.32
C GLY A 229 6.97 -12.13 -4.96
N GLN A 230 6.48 -11.86 -3.74
CA GLN A 230 5.13 -12.23 -3.30
C GLN A 230 4.25 -11.00 -3.16
N THR A 231 2.99 -11.11 -3.59
CA THR A 231 1.99 -10.06 -3.37
C THR A 231 1.59 -10.01 -1.89
N VAL A 232 1.68 -8.82 -1.31
CA VAL A 232 1.21 -8.51 0.04
C VAL A 232 0.20 -7.37 -0.02
N TYR A 233 -0.77 -7.40 0.88
CA TYR A 233 -1.82 -6.39 1.04
C TYR A 233 -1.52 -5.59 2.31
N ARG A 234 -1.15 -4.33 2.13
CA ARG A 234 -0.78 -3.38 3.19
C ARG A 234 -1.96 -2.50 3.54
N VAL A 235 -2.27 -2.37 4.81
CA VAL A 235 -3.29 -1.42 5.27
C VAL A 235 -2.60 -0.10 5.56
N GLN A 236 -2.73 0.89 4.69
CA GLN A 236 -2.09 2.21 4.86
C GLN A 236 -3.06 3.18 5.55
N ALA A 237 -2.64 3.76 6.67
CA ALA A 237 -3.42 4.70 7.47
C ALA A 237 -3.04 6.17 7.23
N GLY A 238 -1.89 6.44 6.60
CA GLY A 238 -1.47 7.80 6.27
C GLY A 238 -0.25 7.86 5.36
N ALA A 239 0.03 9.04 4.82
CA ALA A 239 1.24 9.36 4.07
C ALA A 239 1.62 10.82 4.32
N PHE A 240 2.85 11.07 4.74
CA PHE A 240 3.30 12.39 5.20
C PHE A 240 4.61 12.80 4.53
N LYS A 241 4.80 14.10 4.32
CA LYS A 241 6.10 14.64 3.88
C LYS A 241 7.11 14.73 5.03
N GLU A 242 6.63 14.98 6.25
CA GLU A 242 7.47 15.08 7.44
C GLU A 242 7.39 13.78 8.25
N MET A 243 8.55 13.25 8.66
CA MET A 243 8.65 12.02 9.47
C MET A 243 7.88 12.15 10.79
N GLU A 244 7.97 13.30 11.45
CA GLU A 244 7.34 13.57 12.74
C GLU A 244 5.81 13.37 12.69
N ASN A 245 5.17 13.73 11.57
CA ASN A 245 3.73 13.52 11.38
C ASN A 245 3.38 12.04 11.19
N ALA A 246 4.25 11.29 10.51
CA ALA A 246 4.10 9.85 10.36
C ALA A 246 4.29 9.13 11.71
N GLU A 247 5.29 9.54 12.50
CA GLU A 247 5.54 9.02 13.84
C GLU A 247 4.38 9.33 14.80
N ALA A 248 3.80 10.54 14.74
CA ALA A 248 2.62 10.89 15.52
C ALA A 248 1.40 10.03 15.17
N LEU A 249 1.18 9.69 13.89
CA LEU A 249 0.10 8.78 13.51
C LEU A 249 0.39 7.33 13.96
N VAL A 250 1.64 6.87 13.85
CA VAL A 250 2.10 5.57 14.38
C VAL A 250 1.79 5.47 15.87
N GLU A 251 2.12 6.49 16.67
CA GLU A 251 1.85 6.49 18.11
C GLU A 251 0.35 6.37 18.41
N ARG A 252 -0.49 7.11 17.68
CA ARG A 252 -1.95 7.04 17.83
C ARG A 252 -2.51 5.65 17.48
N LEU A 253 -2.02 5.04 16.40
CA LEU A 253 -2.45 3.72 15.96
C LEU A 253 -1.98 2.62 16.92
N ASN A 254 -0.73 2.71 17.40
CA ASN A 254 -0.19 1.78 18.40
C ASN A 254 -0.98 1.88 19.72
N LYS A 255 -1.30 3.08 20.20
CA LYS A 255 -2.19 3.29 21.37
C LYS A 255 -3.58 2.70 21.16
N ALA A 256 -4.08 2.68 19.92
CA ALA A 256 -5.35 2.05 19.57
C ALA A 256 -5.25 0.51 19.39
N GLY A 257 -4.07 -0.08 19.56
CA GLY A 257 -3.84 -1.53 19.51
C GLY A 257 -3.59 -2.07 18.10
N PHE A 258 -3.11 -1.24 17.17
CA PHE A 258 -2.71 -1.66 15.84
C PHE A 258 -1.19 -1.71 15.73
N GLU A 259 -0.64 -2.79 15.19
CA GLU A 259 0.77 -2.86 14.84
C GLU A 259 1.03 -1.98 13.62
N THR A 260 1.97 -1.04 13.72
CA THR A 260 2.26 -0.10 12.64
C THR A 260 3.74 0.10 12.36
N PHE A 261 4.04 0.46 11.11
CA PHE A 261 5.37 0.87 10.68
C PHE A 261 5.32 1.96 9.62
N ILE A 262 6.46 2.65 9.44
CA ILE A 262 6.63 3.67 8.39
C ILE A 262 7.38 3.07 7.22
N LEU A 263 6.77 3.13 6.05
CA LEU A 263 7.39 2.83 4.76
C LEU A 263 7.74 4.14 4.07
N ILE A 264 9.00 4.30 3.67
CA ILE A 264 9.45 5.45 2.90
C ILE A 264 9.21 5.12 1.42
N GLU A 265 8.29 5.85 0.80
CA GLU A 265 8.12 5.88 -0.65
C GLU A 265 8.94 7.02 -1.21
N THR A 266 10.04 6.69 -1.87
CA THR A 266 10.83 7.67 -2.60
C THR A 266 10.08 8.11 -3.84
N ILE A 267 9.62 9.36 -3.89
CA ILE A 267 9.24 9.99 -5.16
C ILE A 267 10.55 10.37 -5.84
N ALA A 268 11.20 9.39 -6.47
CA ALA A 268 12.41 9.67 -7.22
C ALA A 268 12.07 10.60 -8.41
N PRO A 269 12.83 11.68 -8.67
CA PRO A 269 12.93 12.21 -10.01
C PRO A 269 13.40 11.08 -10.94
N PRO A 270 12.90 10.97 -12.18
CA PRO A 270 13.24 9.83 -13.02
C PRO A 270 14.73 9.89 -13.42
N GLU A 271 15.52 8.92 -12.95
CA GLU A 271 16.79 8.55 -13.60
C GLU A 271 16.53 7.39 -14.57
N GLU A 272 16.89 7.58 -15.85
CA GLU A 272 16.71 6.62 -16.94
C GLU A 272 17.77 5.50 -16.91
N PRO A 273 17.36 4.22 -16.89
CA PRO A 273 18.17 3.11 -17.41
C PRO A 273 17.82 2.83 -18.89
N PRO A 274 18.71 2.19 -19.66
CA PRO A 274 18.51 1.99 -21.10
C PRO A 274 17.29 1.10 -21.36
N LYS A 275 16.41 1.57 -22.26
CA LYS A 275 15.13 0.96 -22.64
C LYS A 275 15.28 -0.52 -23.06
N PRO A 276 14.62 -1.45 -22.36
CA PRO A 276 14.03 -2.62 -23.01
C PRO A 276 12.78 -2.17 -23.77
N GLU A 277 12.52 -2.75 -24.94
CA GLU A 277 11.27 -2.51 -25.70
C GLU A 277 10.04 -2.76 -24.81
N PRO A 278 9.00 -1.91 -24.89
CA PRO A 278 7.85 -2.02 -24.00
C PRO A 278 7.09 -3.31 -24.28
N GLU A 279 6.99 -4.19 -23.27
CA GLU A 279 5.95 -5.22 -23.30
C GLU A 279 4.57 -4.53 -23.38
N PRO A 280 3.61 -5.09 -24.14
CA PRO A 280 2.29 -4.51 -24.28
C PRO A 280 1.59 -4.45 -22.92
N ASP A 281 1.15 -3.24 -22.57
CA ASP A 281 0.41 -2.90 -21.37
C ASP A 281 -0.85 -3.80 -21.26
N LYS A 282 -0.91 -4.68 -20.25
CA LYS A 282 -1.95 -5.72 -20.09
C LYS A 282 -3.31 -5.17 -19.63
N GLY A 283 -3.66 -3.94 -19.99
CA GLY A 283 -4.90 -3.24 -19.63
C GLY A 283 -5.92 -3.17 -20.77
N HIS A 284 -7.09 -2.58 -20.50
CA HIS A 284 -8.10 -2.32 -21.53
C HIS A 284 -7.66 -1.10 -22.35
N PRO A 285 -7.52 -1.21 -23.69
CA PRO A 285 -7.06 -0.10 -24.53
C PRO A 285 -7.94 1.15 -24.42
N ILE A 286 -7.30 2.34 -24.45
CA ILE A 286 -8.01 3.62 -24.62
C ILE A 286 -8.47 3.79 -26.07
N GLU A 287 -7.61 3.37 -27.00
CA GLU A 287 -7.94 3.31 -28.42
C GLU A 287 -8.89 2.15 -28.70
N GLY A 288 -9.87 2.36 -29.57
CA GLY A 288 -10.85 1.34 -29.88
C GLY A 288 -12.11 1.88 -30.55
N SER A 289 -13.02 0.96 -30.84
CA SER A 289 -14.31 1.29 -31.43
C SER A 289 -15.35 1.56 -30.36
N THR A 290 -16.19 2.57 -30.59
CA THR A 290 -17.38 2.82 -29.76
C THR A 290 -18.44 1.78 -30.08
N ILE A 291 -18.94 1.07 -29.07
CA ILE A 291 -19.96 0.04 -29.19
C ILE A 291 -21.35 0.61 -28.88
N LEU A 292 -21.44 1.44 -27.83
CA LEU A 292 -22.72 2.03 -27.42
C LEU A 292 -23.16 3.17 -28.34
N THR A 293 -24.45 3.20 -28.66
CA THR A 293 -25.04 4.32 -29.40
C THR A 293 -25.16 5.58 -28.53
N ALA A 294 -25.26 6.74 -29.19
CA ALA A 294 -25.53 8.02 -28.49
C ALA A 294 -26.80 7.95 -27.63
N ALA A 295 -27.86 7.29 -28.13
CA ALA A 295 -29.11 7.12 -27.41
C ALA A 295 -28.93 6.26 -26.14
N GLN A 296 -28.20 5.15 -26.22
CA GLN A 296 -27.93 4.27 -25.08
C GLN A 296 -27.09 4.96 -24.00
N MET A 297 -26.02 5.67 -24.38
CA MET A 297 -25.21 6.45 -23.45
C MET A 297 -26.06 7.51 -22.71
N ASN A 298 -26.87 8.25 -23.46
CA ASN A 298 -27.76 9.28 -22.90
C ASN A 298 -28.85 8.68 -22.00
N ALA A 299 -29.43 7.54 -22.39
CA ALA A 299 -30.47 6.85 -21.62
C ALA A 299 -29.93 6.36 -20.27
N TYR A 300 -28.75 5.73 -20.27
CA TYR A 300 -28.11 5.27 -19.03
C TYR A 300 -27.86 6.43 -18.07
N VAL A 301 -27.20 7.50 -18.52
CA VAL A 301 -26.87 8.61 -17.60
C VAL A 301 -28.14 9.29 -17.08
N ARG A 302 -29.21 9.37 -17.89
CA ARG A 302 -30.49 9.95 -17.48
C ARG A 302 -31.30 9.07 -16.54
N SER A 303 -31.07 7.76 -16.53
CA SER A 303 -31.63 6.88 -15.50
C SER A 303 -31.12 7.22 -14.10
N VAL A 304 -29.94 7.83 -14.00
CA VAL A 304 -29.29 8.22 -12.73
C VAL A 304 -29.41 9.73 -12.45
N ASN A 305 -29.24 10.56 -13.48
CA ASN A 305 -29.43 12.01 -13.44
C ASN A 305 -30.38 12.43 -14.57
N PRO A 306 -31.69 12.55 -14.32
CA PRO A 306 -32.67 12.93 -15.35
C PRO A 306 -32.40 14.26 -16.05
N LYS A 307 -31.59 15.15 -15.44
CA LYS A 307 -31.20 16.45 -16.00
C LYS A 307 -29.87 16.41 -16.76
N ALA A 308 -29.25 15.24 -16.91
CA ALA A 308 -27.97 15.12 -17.60
C ALA A 308 -28.04 15.59 -19.07
N PRO A 309 -27.03 16.34 -19.55
CA PRO A 309 -26.96 16.79 -20.93
C PRO A 309 -26.82 15.60 -21.89
N ALA A 310 -27.36 15.74 -23.09
CA ALA A 310 -27.28 14.70 -24.12
C ALA A 310 -25.96 14.80 -24.90
N LEU A 311 -24.85 14.32 -24.31
CA LEU A 311 -23.51 14.44 -24.91
C LEU A 311 -23.11 13.22 -25.75
N GLY A 312 -23.87 12.12 -25.75
CA GLY A 312 -23.48 10.87 -26.42
C GLY A 312 -23.15 11.02 -27.91
N ALA A 313 -23.83 11.93 -28.63
CA ALA A 313 -23.55 12.20 -30.04
C ALA A 313 -22.20 12.89 -30.26
N LEU A 314 -21.77 13.75 -29.34
CA LEU A 314 -20.47 14.42 -29.39
C LEU A 314 -19.35 13.41 -29.15
N TYR A 315 -19.47 12.57 -28.13
CA TYR A 315 -18.47 11.51 -27.88
C TYR A 315 -18.39 10.52 -29.03
N LEU A 316 -19.51 10.10 -29.62
CA LEU A 316 -19.52 9.19 -30.77
C LEU A 316 -18.88 9.80 -32.02
N SER A 317 -19.10 11.09 -32.29
CA SER A 317 -18.60 11.75 -33.50
C SER A 317 -17.16 12.24 -33.38
N HIS A 318 -16.78 12.80 -32.23
CA HIS A 318 -15.44 13.37 -32.04
C HIS A 318 -14.39 12.30 -31.81
N SER A 319 -14.72 11.24 -31.06
CA SER A 319 -13.75 10.18 -30.70
C SER A 319 -13.17 9.46 -31.91
N LYS A 320 -13.96 9.30 -32.98
CA LYS A 320 -13.53 8.72 -34.27
C LYS A 320 -12.29 9.41 -34.85
N ARG A 321 -12.17 10.73 -34.68
CA ARG A 321 -11.04 11.50 -35.20
C ARG A 321 -9.72 11.12 -34.52
N TYR A 322 -9.82 10.68 -33.26
CA TYR A 322 -8.68 10.36 -32.40
C TYR A 322 -8.45 8.85 -32.24
N GLY A 323 -9.33 8.00 -32.81
CA GLY A 323 -9.25 6.54 -32.66
C GLY A 323 -9.58 6.04 -31.24
N ILE A 324 -10.31 6.83 -30.45
CA ILE A 324 -10.60 6.54 -29.03
C ILE A 324 -11.97 5.90 -28.88
N SER A 325 -12.14 4.98 -27.93
CA SER A 325 -13.44 4.45 -27.54
C SER A 325 -14.29 5.53 -26.86
N GLY A 326 -15.16 6.19 -27.64
CA GLY A 326 -15.97 7.33 -27.20
C GLY A 326 -16.96 7.02 -26.07
N ASP A 327 -17.47 5.80 -25.99
CA ASP A 327 -18.34 5.32 -24.90
C ASP A 327 -17.59 5.15 -23.58
N ILE A 328 -16.33 4.71 -23.61
CA ILE A 328 -15.50 4.64 -22.40
C ILE A 328 -15.03 6.05 -21.98
N ALA A 329 -14.74 6.94 -22.93
CA ALA A 329 -14.51 8.36 -22.64
C ALA A 329 -15.75 9.04 -22.04
N PHE A 330 -16.96 8.65 -22.48
CA PHE A 330 -18.21 9.07 -21.84
C PHE A 330 -18.34 8.52 -20.41
N ALA A 331 -17.93 7.28 -20.17
CA ALA A 331 -17.89 6.70 -18.81
C ALA A 331 -16.91 7.46 -17.90
N GLN A 332 -15.75 7.90 -18.41
CA GLN A 332 -14.84 8.79 -17.70
C GLN A 332 -15.53 10.11 -17.36
N ALA A 333 -16.25 10.71 -18.29
CA ALA A 333 -16.97 11.95 -18.03
C ALA A 333 -18.06 11.80 -16.96
N ILE A 334 -18.79 10.68 -16.96
CA ILE A 334 -19.72 10.32 -15.89
C ILE A 334 -18.99 10.27 -14.54
N HIS A 335 -17.83 9.63 -14.49
CA HIS A 335 -17.04 9.51 -13.26
C HIS A 335 -16.61 10.89 -12.74
N GLU A 336 -15.94 11.67 -13.58
CA GLU A 336 -15.36 12.98 -13.25
C GLU A 336 -16.41 14.00 -12.79
N THR A 337 -17.58 13.98 -13.43
CA THR A 337 -18.64 14.94 -13.15
C THR A 337 -19.69 14.43 -12.16
N ASN A 338 -19.52 13.21 -11.64
CA ASN A 338 -20.53 12.51 -10.85
C ASN A 338 -21.90 12.48 -11.56
N PHE A 339 -21.94 11.87 -12.74
CA PHE A 339 -23.10 11.80 -13.64
C PHE A 339 -23.60 13.19 -14.08
N PHE A 340 -22.69 14.09 -14.44
CA PHE A 340 -22.96 15.47 -14.85
C PHE A 340 -23.67 16.31 -13.77
N ARG A 341 -23.42 16.02 -12.50
CA ARG A 341 -23.90 16.81 -11.36
C ARG A 341 -22.91 17.88 -10.91
N PHE A 342 -21.63 17.73 -11.26
CA PHE A 342 -20.57 18.69 -10.97
C PHE A 342 -20.47 19.03 -9.47
N THR A 343 -20.42 17.99 -8.63
CA THR A 343 -20.38 18.14 -7.16
C THR A 343 -19.01 18.54 -6.61
N GLY A 344 -18.02 18.79 -7.48
CA GLY A 344 -16.66 19.17 -7.12
C GLY A 344 -16.31 20.62 -7.45
N ASP A 345 -15.03 20.86 -7.72
CA ASP A 345 -14.50 22.20 -8.03
C ASP A 345 -14.96 22.70 -9.40
N VAL A 346 -15.00 21.82 -10.41
CA VAL A 346 -15.50 22.13 -11.76
C VAL A 346 -17.01 22.34 -11.74
N LYS A 347 -17.49 23.39 -12.41
CA LYS A 347 -18.89 23.78 -12.53
C LYS A 347 -19.50 23.42 -13.90
N PRO A 348 -20.82 23.21 -13.99
CA PRO A 348 -21.49 22.83 -15.25
C PRO A 348 -21.20 23.77 -16.42
N GLU A 349 -21.11 25.07 -16.15
CA GLU A 349 -20.92 26.13 -17.16
C GLU A 349 -19.53 26.09 -17.80
N GLN A 350 -18.58 25.38 -17.18
CA GLN A 350 -17.21 25.26 -17.69
C GLN A 350 -17.09 24.26 -18.85
N ASN A 351 -18.12 23.44 -19.12
CA ASN A 351 -18.07 22.37 -20.12
C ASN A 351 -16.83 21.45 -19.98
N ASN A 352 -16.26 21.35 -18.77
CA ASN A 352 -15.07 20.57 -18.50
C ASN A 352 -15.46 19.20 -17.95
N PHE A 353 -15.78 18.29 -18.85
CA PHE A 353 -16.34 16.98 -18.49
C PHE A 353 -15.30 16.00 -17.94
N ALA A 354 -14.01 16.36 -17.95
CA ALA A 354 -12.93 15.44 -17.61
C ALA A 354 -11.98 15.96 -16.52
N GLY A 355 -12.39 17.02 -15.81
CA GLY A 355 -11.61 17.60 -14.71
C GLY A 355 -10.29 18.23 -15.15
N ILE A 356 -10.13 18.61 -16.43
CA ILE A 356 -8.85 19.08 -16.98
C ILE A 356 -8.36 20.29 -16.18
N GLY A 357 -7.23 20.12 -15.49
CA GLY A 357 -6.59 21.17 -14.69
C GLY A 357 -7.22 21.46 -13.33
N ALA A 358 -8.24 20.70 -12.90
CA ALA A 358 -8.74 20.78 -11.52
C ALA A 358 -7.82 19.95 -10.60
N THR A 359 -7.41 20.51 -9.46
CA THR A 359 -6.45 19.87 -8.53
C THR A 359 -7.00 19.67 -7.11
N GLY A 360 -8.27 19.98 -6.87
CA GLY A 360 -8.82 20.06 -5.51
C GLY A 360 -8.52 21.40 -4.84
N GLY A 361 -9.25 21.72 -3.77
CA GLY A 361 -8.99 22.90 -2.94
C GLY A 361 -9.45 24.23 -3.55
N GLY A 362 -10.42 24.20 -4.48
CA GLY A 362 -10.98 25.41 -5.10
C GLY A 362 -10.34 25.81 -6.43
N ALA A 363 -9.41 25.00 -6.97
CA ALA A 363 -8.88 25.20 -8.32
C ALA A 363 -9.94 24.81 -9.37
N ALA A 364 -10.55 25.82 -9.99
CA ALA A 364 -11.68 25.64 -10.91
C ALA A 364 -11.38 24.79 -12.16
N GLY A 365 -10.11 24.59 -12.52
CA GLY A 365 -9.71 23.90 -13.74
C GLY A 365 -10.01 24.70 -15.02
N ALA A 366 -9.86 24.05 -16.17
CA ALA A 366 -10.10 24.65 -17.47
C ALA A 366 -11.60 24.90 -17.72
N SER A 367 -11.92 25.88 -18.55
CA SER A 367 -13.26 26.19 -19.03
C SER A 367 -13.29 26.23 -20.55
N PHE A 368 -14.34 25.67 -21.14
CA PHE A 368 -14.53 25.57 -22.58
C PHE A 368 -15.81 26.29 -23.01
N PRO A 369 -15.78 26.96 -24.17
CA PRO A 369 -16.87 27.84 -24.63
C PRO A 369 -18.20 27.09 -24.87
N ASP A 370 -18.11 25.81 -25.23
CA ASP A 370 -19.27 24.95 -25.46
C ASP A 370 -18.94 23.49 -25.18
N ALA A 371 -19.99 22.66 -25.10
CA ALA A 371 -19.86 21.23 -24.83
C ALA A 371 -19.05 20.50 -25.91
N SER A 372 -19.15 20.94 -27.17
CA SER A 372 -18.40 20.39 -28.31
C SER A 372 -16.89 20.53 -28.10
N THR A 373 -16.46 21.71 -27.67
CA THR A 373 -15.07 22.03 -27.34
C THR A 373 -14.60 21.27 -26.11
N GLY A 374 -15.42 21.19 -25.07
CA GLY A 374 -15.12 20.41 -23.86
C GLY A 374 -14.89 18.92 -24.10
N VAL A 375 -15.78 18.29 -24.88
CA VAL A 375 -15.62 16.87 -25.28
C VAL A 375 -14.36 16.70 -26.14
N THR A 376 -14.09 17.64 -27.05
CA THR A 376 -12.87 17.60 -27.87
C THR A 376 -11.61 17.72 -27.02
N ALA A 377 -11.60 18.58 -26.00
CA ALA A 377 -10.46 18.73 -25.11
C ALA A 377 -10.17 17.44 -24.32
N GLN A 378 -11.20 16.77 -23.80
CA GLN A 378 -11.03 15.46 -23.16
C GLN A 378 -10.41 14.42 -24.10
N LEU A 379 -10.92 14.34 -25.33
CA LEU A 379 -10.42 13.37 -26.32
C LEU A 379 -9.00 13.69 -26.76
N GLN A 380 -8.64 14.97 -26.88
CA GLN A 380 -7.26 15.38 -27.11
C GLN A 380 -6.36 15.01 -25.94
N HIS A 381 -6.83 15.15 -24.70
CA HIS A 381 -6.06 14.76 -23.52
C HIS A 381 -5.80 13.25 -23.48
N LEU A 382 -6.82 12.43 -23.76
CA LEU A 382 -6.68 10.99 -23.93
C LEU A 382 -5.74 10.64 -25.10
N TYR A 383 -5.86 11.32 -26.25
CA TYR A 383 -4.98 11.12 -27.41
C TYR A 383 -3.52 11.47 -27.11
N ALA A 384 -3.28 12.47 -26.26
CA ALA A 384 -1.94 12.79 -25.80
C ALA A 384 -1.33 11.60 -25.03
N TYR A 385 -2.11 10.91 -24.18
CA TYR A 385 -1.64 9.71 -23.47
C TYR A 385 -1.37 8.52 -24.39
N THR A 386 -2.20 8.28 -25.42
CA THR A 386 -2.08 7.07 -26.26
C THR A 386 -1.10 7.20 -27.41
N SER A 387 -0.86 8.42 -27.89
CA SER A 387 -0.16 8.64 -29.17
C SER A 387 0.92 9.71 -29.06
N THR A 388 2.03 9.50 -29.77
CA THR A 388 3.08 10.51 -30.01
C THR A 388 2.89 11.24 -31.35
N LYS A 389 1.97 10.78 -32.21
CA LYS A 389 1.71 11.38 -33.55
C LYS A 389 1.17 12.80 -33.42
N PRO A 390 1.35 13.70 -34.39
CA PRO A 390 0.64 14.98 -34.39
C PRO A 390 -0.88 14.83 -34.21
N LEU A 391 -1.56 15.92 -33.87
CA LEU A 391 -3.03 15.90 -33.92
C LEU A 391 -3.49 15.48 -35.32
N PRO A 392 -4.57 14.69 -35.44
CA PRO A 392 -5.15 14.33 -36.72
C PRO A 392 -5.40 15.59 -37.57
N GLU A 393 -5.07 15.52 -38.86
CA GLU A 393 -5.11 16.66 -39.78
C GLU A 393 -6.45 17.40 -39.72
N GLY A 394 -6.41 18.74 -39.77
CA GLY A 394 -7.60 19.59 -39.70
C GLY A 394 -8.19 19.81 -38.30
N ASN A 395 -7.62 19.25 -37.23
CA ASN A 395 -8.11 19.45 -35.86
C ASN A 395 -7.33 20.53 -35.12
N LYS A 396 -8.04 21.54 -34.61
CA LYS A 396 -7.48 22.58 -33.75
C LYS A 396 -7.19 22.03 -32.35
N LEU A 397 -6.02 22.33 -31.79
CA LEU A 397 -5.70 22.04 -30.39
C LEU A 397 -6.57 22.93 -29.48
N VAL A 398 -7.34 22.29 -28.58
CA VAL A 398 -8.22 22.95 -27.61
C VAL A 398 -7.95 22.50 -26.17
N ASP A 399 -7.26 21.36 -25.96
CA ASP A 399 -6.78 20.97 -24.64
C ASP A 399 -5.59 21.87 -24.20
N PRO A 400 -5.74 22.72 -23.17
CA PRO A 400 -4.68 23.61 -22.71
C PRO A 400 -3.52 22.87 -22.04
N ARG A 401 -3.68 21.57 -21.74
CA ARG A 401 -2.68 20.74 -21.05
C ARG A 401 -2.08 19.68 -21.96
N PHE A 402 -2.38 19.68 -23.25
CA PHE A 402 -1.94 18.66 -24.20
C PHE A 402 -0.42 18.48 -24.23
N SER A 403 0.33 19.59 -24.14
CA SER A 403 1.80 19.59 -24.10
C SER A 403 2.38 19.20 -22.75
N LEU A 404 1.58 19.20 -21.68
CA LEU A 404 2.01 18.81 -20.33
C LEU A 404 1.94 17.28 -20.12
N VAL A 405 1.25 16.56 -21.00
CA VAL A 405 1.20 15.10 -20.97
C VAL A 405 2.48 14.55 -21.60
N GLN A 406 3.15 13.64 -20.89
CA GLN A 406 4.19 12.81 -21.51
C GLN A 406 3.52 11.93 -22.58
N ARG A 407 3.73 12.28 -23.84
CA ARG A 407 2.94 11.71 -24.94
C ARG A 407 3.22 10.23 -25.16
N GLY A 408 2.17 9.45 -25.44
CA GLY A 408 2.28 7.99 -25.61
C GLY A 408 2.59 7.23 -24.32
N SER A 409 2.48 7.88 -23.14
CA SER A 409 2.85 7.25 -21.87
C SER A 409 1.79 6.32 -21.30
N ALA A 410 0.55 6.32 -21.78
CA ALA A 410 -0.50 5.41 -21.30
C ALA A 410 -1.44 5.03 -22.44
N THR A 411 -1.38 3.76 -22.85
CA THR A 411 -2.21 3.22 -23.95
C THR A 411 -3.46 2.50 -23.44
N THR A 412 -3.55 2.20 -22.14
CA THR A 412 -4.69 1.55 -21.50
C THR A 412 -5.34 2.41 -20.42
N TRP A 413 -6.62 2.17 -20.13
CA TRP A 413 -7.35 2.90 -19.08
C TRP A 413 -6.71 2.71 -17.71
N GLN A 414 -6.20 1.51 -17.41
CA GLN A 414 -5.48 1.23 -16.18
C GLN A 414 -4.14 1.98 -16.09
N ALA A 415 -3.46 2.23 -17.20
CA ALA A 415 -2.24 3.03 -17.21
C ALA A 415 -2.47 4.53 -16.94
N LEU A 416 -3.73 5.00 -16.92
CA LEU A 416 -4.07 6.34 -16.44
C LEU A 416 -4.01 6.46 -14.91
N ASN A 417 -3.91 5.35 -14.17
CA ASN A 417 -3.72 5.35 -12.72
C ASN A 417 -2.46 6.13 -12.32
N GLY A 418 -2.62 7.17 -11.49
CA GLY A 418 -1.52 8.03 -11.07
C GLY A 418 -0.98 8.94 -12.17
N LYS A 419 -1.61 8.97 -13.35
CA LYS A 419 -1.27 9.90 -14.44
C LYS A 419 -2.37 10.92 -14.69
N TRP A 420 -3.62 10.46 -14.76
CA TRP A 420 -4.79 11.33 -14.94
C TRP A 420 -5.29 11.85 -13.58
N ALA A 421 -5.44 10.97 -12.60
CA ALA A 421 -5.83 11.29 -11.23
C ALA A 421 -4.73 10.87 -10.25
N VAL A 422 -4.26 11.82 -9.42
CA VAL A 422 -3.18 11.61 -8.44
C VAL A 422 -3.64 12.00 -7.04
N PRO A 423 -3.34 11.17 -6.00
CA PRO A 423 -2.87 9.78 -6.09
C PRO A 423 -4.03 8.86 -6.47
N GLY A 424 -3.78 7.81 -7.28
CA GLY A 424 -4.84 6.85 -7.61
C GLY A 424 -4.32 5.57 -8.24
N THR A 425 -4.69 4.40 -7.70
CA THR A 425 -4.35 3.07 -8.24
C THR A 425 -5.54 2.35 -8.87
N THR A 426 -6.73 2.96 -8.82
CA THR A 426 -8.01 2.36 -9.20
C THR A 426 -8.82 3.22 -10.17
N TYR A 427 -8.27 4.34 -10.64
CA TYR A 427 -8.95 5.30 -11.51
C TYR A 427 -9.47 4.63 -12.80
N GLY A 428 -8.59 3.96 -13.54
CA GLY A 428 -8.96 3.24 -14.77
C GLY A 428 -10.00 2.16 -14.51
N GLN A 429 -9.91 1.44 -13.38
CA GLN A 429 -10.87 0.41 -12.99
C GLN A 429 -12.25 1.00 -12.69
N LEU A 430 -12.31 2.18 -12.05
CA LEU A 430 -13.58 2.86 -11.78
C LEU A 430 -14.27 3.31 -13.08
N ILE A 431 -13.51 3.82 -14.04
CA ILE A 431 -14.04 4.17 -15.38
C ILE A 431 -14.59 2.92 -16.06
N LEU A 432 -13.82 1.83 -16.10
CA LEU A 432 -14.26 0.58 -16.71
C LEU A 432 -15.49 0.00 -16.02
N LYS A 433 -15.64 0.18 -14.70
CA LYS A 433 -16.85 -0.20 -13.97
C LYS A 433 -18.06 0.67 -14.34
N HIS A 434 -17.88 1.96 -14.62
CA HIS A 434 -18.95 2.79 -15.17
C HIS A 434 -19.35 2.32 -16.57
N TYR A 435 -18.38 1.96 -17.41
CA TYR A 435 -18.62 1.44 -18.75
C TYR A 435 -19.33 0.08 -18.72
N GLU A 436 -18.92 -0.84 -17.85
CA GLU A 436 -19.61 -2.13 -17.63
C GLU A 436 -21.09 -1.93 -17.29
N ARG A 437 -21.40 -1.01 -16.37
CA ARG A 437 -22.81 -0.66 -16.03
C ARG A 437 -23.58 -0.05 -17.20
N MET A 438 -22.92 0.72 -18.06
CA MET A 438 -23.53 1.25 -19.29
C MET A 438 -23.89 0.13 -20.26
N LEU A 439 -23.02 -0.87 -20.40
CA LEU A 439 -23.26 -2.06 -21.22
C LEU A 439 -24.41 -2.89 -20.65
N GLU A 440 -24.38 -3.22 -19.35
CA GLU A 440 -25.44 -3.98 -18.67
C GLU A 440 -26.81 -3.30 -18.82
N PHE A 441 -26.88 -1.99 -18.58
CA PHE A 441 -28.11 -1.22 -18.77
C PHE A 441 -28.62 -1.34 -20.21
N SER A 442 -27.74 -1.18 -21.19
CA SER A 442 -28.11 -1.21 -22.61
C SER A 442 -28.56 -2.59 -23.06
N ILE A 443 -27.92 -3.66 -22.57
CA ILE A 443 -28.35 -5.04 -22.82
C ILE A 443 -29.75 -5.27 -22.27
N ASN A 444 -30.01 -4.84 -21.03
CA ASN A 444 -31.32 -5.01 -20.41
C ASN A 444 -32.43 -4.25 -21.15
N GLU A 445 -32.16 -3.02 -21.60
CA GLU A 445 -33.13 -2.25 -22.39
C GLU A 445 -33.39 -2.88 -23.77
N LEU A 446 -32.35 -3.41 -24.42
CA LEU A 446 -32.51 -4.13 -25.69
C LEU A 446 -33.34 -5.40 -25.54
N VAL A 447 -33.13 -6.18 -24.47
CA VAL A 447 -33.94 -7.38 -24.18
C VAL A 447 -35.41 -7.02 -23.96
N LYS A 448 -35.69 -5.95 -23.21
CA LYS A 448 -37.07 -5.45 -23.03
C LYS A 448 -37.69 -4.98 -24.35
N GLN A 449 -36.92 -4.29 -25.18
CA GLN A 449 -37.37 -3.83 -26.49
C GLN A 449 -37.66 -5.01 -27.41
N GLN A 450 -36.78 -6.02 -27.44
CA GLN A 450 -36.99 -7.25 -28.19
C GLN A 450 -38.28 -7.95 -27.77
N GLY A 451 -38.53 -8.08 -26.47
CA GLY A 451 -39.79 -8.65 -25.96
C GLY A 451 -41.01 -7.85 -26.41
N THR A 452 -40.96 -6.52 -26.31
CA THR A 452 -42.05 -5.64 -26.77
C THR A 452 -42.30 -5.78 -28.28
N LEU A 453 -41.23 -5.81 -29.07
CA LEU A 453 -41.31 -5.96 -30.53
C LEU A 453 -41.87 -7.33 -30.93
N GLN A 454 -41.45 -8.39 -30.24
CA GLN A 454 -41.95 -9.74 -30.48
C GLN A 454 -43.44 -9.84 -30.15
N SER A 455 -43.85 -9.39 -28.96
CA SER A 455 -45.28 -9.37 -28.59
C SER A 455 -46.12 -8.52 -29.54
N THR A 456 -45.58 -7.39 -30.02
CA THR A 456 -46.27 -6.54 -31.00
C THR A 456 -46.41 -7.26 -32.34
N LYS A 457 -45.36 -7.95 -32.81
CA LYS A 457 -45.40 -8.76 -34.03
C LYS A 457 -46.42 -9.89 -33.91
N ASP A 458 -46.40 -10.65 -32.82
CA ASP A 458 -47.32 -11.77 -32.59
C ASP A 458 -48.78 -11.28 -32.53
N ASN A 459 -49.03 -10.11 -31.94
CA ASN A 459 -50.36 -9.49 -31.90
C ASN A 459 -50.83 -8.93 -33.26
N LEU A 460 -49.91 -8.70 -34.22
CA LEU A 460 -50.25 -8.31 -35.58
C LEU A 460 -50.54 -9.53 -36.48
N GLU A 461 -50.18 -10.74 -36.05
CA GLU A 461 -50.59 -12.01 -36.69
C GLU A 461 -52.07 -12.34 -36.34
N ILE A 462 -52.97 -11.37 -36.56
CA ILE A 462 -54.41 -11.58 -36.68
C ILE A 462 -54.65 -12.33 -38.00
N GLU A 463 -55.31 -13.48 -37.89
CA GLU A 463 -55.78 -14.39 -38.96
C GLU A 463 -55.70 -13.81 -40.38
N ILE A 464 -54.66 -14.20 -41.12
CA ILE A 464 -54.70 -14.27 -42.60
C ILE A 464 -55.19 -15.65 -43.00
#